data_AF-A0A699J341-F1
#
_entry.id   AF-A0A699J341-F1
#
_cell.length_a   1.000
_cell.length_b   1.000
_cell.length_c   1.000
_cell.angle_alpha   90.00
_cell.angle_beta   90.00
_cell.angle_gamma   90.00
#
_symmetry.space_group_name_H-M   'P 1'
#
loop_
_entity.id
_entity.type
_entity.pdbx_description
1 polymer ?
#
loop_
_entity_poly.entity_id
_entity_poly.type
_entity_poly.pdbx_seq_one_letter_code
_entity_poly.pdbx_strand_id
1 'polypeptide(L)'
;MWPDLIQKAKEGGLDVIQTYVFWNGHEPQPGQYYFEDRYDLVKFIKLIKQAGLYAHLRVGPYACAEWNFGGFPVWLKYVKGISFRTDNGPFKAAMEKFTRHIVNMMKAERLYETQGGPIILSQIENEYGPLEYQLGAPARAYTKWAAEMAVGLGTGVPWVMCKQDDAPDPIINTCNGFYCDYFSPNKNFKPKMWTEAWTGWFTEFGGAVPYRPAEDLAYSVAKFIQSGGSFINYYMYHGGTNFGRTAGGPFIATSYDYDAPLDEFGLKREAKWGHLKDLHRAIKLCEPALINGDPSVINLGNYQQAHVYKYKAGGCAAFLSNNNRAAYASVNFGNQRYNLPPWSVSILPDCKNTVFNTARVGAQTALMQMTSAGGGFAWQSYNDQTESYDDNSYTSVGLLEQLNVTRDSSDYLWYMTDVRVGSNEGFLKSGKWPTLLVQSAGHALHVFINGQLSGTVYGSQENPKISFNKPINLR
;
A
#
# COMPACT_ATOMS: atom_id res chain seq x y z
N MET A 1 5.67 14.49 12.99
CA MET A 1 4.81 14.35 11.80
C MET A 1 3.40 13.90 12.15
N TRP A 2 3.18 12.77 12.86
CA TRP A 2 1.83 12.22 13.04
C TRP A 2 0.73 13.20 13.48
N PRO A 3 0.88 14.04 14.52
CA PRO A 3 -0.20 14.96 14.92
C PRO A 3 -0.60 15.92 13.80
N ASP A 4 0.38 16.47 13.07
CA ASP A 4 0.16 17.39 11.96
C ASP A 4 -0.47 16.68 10.74
N LEU A 5 0.00 15.48 10.39
CA LEU A 5 -0.59 14.67 9.31
C LEU A 5 -2.06 14.32 9.60
N ILE A 6 -2.35 13.86 10.82
CA ILE A 6 -3.71 13.52 11.26
C ILE A 6 -4.59 14.76 11.27
N GLN A 7 -4.07 15.91 11.71
CA GLN A 7 -4.80 17.17 11.69
C GLN A 7 -5.12 17.61 10.25
N LYS A 8 -4.16 17.52 9.32
CA LYS A 8 -4.38 17.79 7.89
C LYS A 8 -5.39 16.83 7.25
N ALA A 9 -5.41 15.57 7.68
CA ALA A 9 -6.42 14.60 7.27
C ALA A 9 -7.83 14.97 7.75
N LYS A 10 -7.95 15.37 9.03
CA LYS A 10 -9.21 15.88 9.59
C LYS A 10 -9.68 17.13 8.86
N GLU A 11 -8.79 18.11 8.64
CA GLU A 11 -9.09 19.32 7.87
C GLU A 11 -9.48 19.05 6.43
N GLY A 12 -8.94 17.97 5.86
CA GLY A 12 -9.28 17.45 4.55
C GLY A 12 -10.63 16.75 4.50
N GLY A 13 -11.31 16.54 5.63
CA GLY A 13 -12.64 15.95 5.70
C GLY A 13 -12.65 14.42 5.85
N LEU A 14 -11.55 13.79 6.25
CA LEU A 14 -11.56 12.37 6.57
C LEU A 14 -12.27 12.10 7.91
N ASP A 15 -13.02 10.99 7.96
CA ASP A 15 -13.60 10.46 9.20
C ASP A 15 -12.75 9.33 9.82
N VAL A 16 -11.96 8.63 8.99
CA VAL A 16 -11.21 7.41 9.36
C VAL A 16 -9.77 7.50 8.86
N ILE A 17 -8.82 7.11 9.71
CA ILE A 17 -7.43 6.85 9.30
C ILE A 17 -7.22 5.33 9.20
N GLN A 18 -6.82 4.86 8.02
CA GLN A 18 -6.49 3.46 7.79
C GLN A 18 -4.97 3.25 7.87
N THR A 19 -4.54 2.15 8.48
CA THR A 19 -3.11 1.79 8.50
C THR A 19 -2.93 0.27 8.56
N TYR A 20 -1.83 -0.22 7.97
CA TYR A 20 -1.37 -1.59 8.15
C TYR A 20 -0.62 -1.76 9.47
N VAL A 21 -0.45 -3.01 9.90
CA VAL A 21 0.50 -3.39 10.94
C VAL A 21 1.66 -4.14 10.29
N PHE A 22 2.90 -3.67 10.50
CA PHE A 22 4.10 -4.22 9.85
C PHE A 22 4.81 -5.20 10.77
N TRP A 23 4.49 -6.50 10.66
CA TRP A 23 5.00 -7.53 11.57
C TRP A 23 6.53 -7.59 11.60
N ASN A 24 7.21 -7.54 10.46
CA ASN A 24 8.68 -7.55 10.41
C ASN A 24 9.34 -6.43 11.23
N GLY A 25 8.75 -5.24 11.29
CA GLY A 25 9.24 -4.15 12.12
C GLY A 25 8.89 -4.32 13.60
N HIS A 26 7.74 -4.94 13.90
CA HIS A 26 7.30 -5.18 15.27
C HIS A 26 7.89 -6.42 15.91
N GLU A 27 8.40 -7.40 15.17
CA GLU A 27 9.05 -8.61 15.69
C GLU A 27 10.32 -8.93 14.89
N PRO A 28 11.37 -8.08 14.98
CA PRO A 28 12.61 -8.26 14.21
C PRO A 28 13.33 -9.59 14.52
N GLN A 29 13.13 -10.13 15.73
CA GLN A 29 13.57 -11.46 16.13
C GLN A 29 12.42 -12.21 16.81
N PRO A 30 12.40 -13.57 16.74
CA PRO A 30 11.32 -14.36 17.33
C PRO A 30 11.11 -14.03 18.82
N GLY A 31 9.90 -13.58 19.16
CA GLY A 31 9.50 -13.23 20.53
C GLY A 31 10.03 -11.90 21.06
N GLN A 32 10.83 -11.15 20.29
CA GLN A 32 11.31 -9.82 20.67
C GLN A 32 10.50 -8.76 19.95
N TYR A 33 9.58 -8.13 20.67
CA TYR A 33 8.68 -7.14 20.11
C TYR A 33 9.24 -5.71 20.21
N TYR A 34 8.99 -4.90 19.19
CA TYR A 34 9.38 -3.48 19.14
C TYR A 34 8.17 -2.59 18.78
N PHE A 35 7.80 -1.72 19.72
CA PHE A 35 6.68 -0.77 19.60
C PHE A 35 7.08 0.64 20.07
N GLU A 36 8.32 1.03 19.79
CA GLU A 36 8.87 2.34 20.14
C GLU A 36 9.05 3.22 18.90
N ASP A 37 9.43 4.48 19.11
CA ASP A 37 9.70 5.47 18.06
C ASP A 37 8.59 5.53 16.99
N ARG A 38 8.95 5.28 15.72
CA ARG A 38 8.02 5.27 14.58
C ARG A 38 7.17 4.00 14.48
N TYR A 39 7.45 3.00 15.32
CA TYR A 39 6.69 1.75 15.43
C TYR A 39 5.78 1.74 16.69
N ASP A 40 5.63 2.86 17.39
CA ASP A 40 4.65 2.99 18.47
C ASP A 40 3.22 3.09 17.94
N LEU A 41 2.67 1.92 17.59
CA LEU A 41 1.34 1.75 17.01
C LEU A 41 0.25 2.24 17.98
N VAL A 42 0.37 1.95 19.28
CA VAL A 42 -0.60 2.35 20.29
C VAL A 42 -0.68 3.88 20.35
N LYS A 43 0.47 4.57 20.39
CA LYS A 43 0.52 6.03 20.36
C LYS A 43 -0.08 6.59 19.07
N PHE A 44 0.23 6.01 17.92
CA PHE A 44 -0.36 6.44 16.64
C PHE A 44 -1.90 6.36 16.67
N ILE A 45 -2.47 5.23 17.12
CA ILE A 45 -3.93 5.06 17.24
C ILE A 45 -4.52 6.01 18.30
N LYS A 46 -3.85 6.25 19.43
CA LYS A 46 -4.28 7.24 20.43
C LYS A 46 -4.30 8.67 19.88
N LEU A 47 -3.35 9.04 19.01
CA LEU A 47 -3.35 10.34 18.35
C LEU A 47 -4.53 10.50 17.38
N ILE A 48 -4.90 9.43 16.67
CA ILE A 48 -6.12 9.41 15.82
C ILE A 48 -7.36 9.68 16.69
N LYS A 49 -7.48 8.99 17.83
CA LYS A 49 -8.56 9.23 18.81
C LYS A 49 -8.57 10.66 19.32
N GLN A 50 -7.40 11.21 19.67
CA GLN A 50 -7.27 12.58 20.19
C GLN A 50 -7.72 13.62 19.17
N ALA A 51 -7.49 13.37 17.88
CA ALA A 51 -8.01 14.20 16.80
C ALA A 51 -9.53 14.04 16.60
N GLY A 52 -10.18 13.05 17.23
CA GLY A 52 -11.60 12.77 17.06
C GLY A 52 -11.93 12.07 15.74
N LEU A 53 -10.97 11.30 15.21
CA LEU A 53 -11.15 10.45 14.04
C LEU A 53 -11.27 8.98 14.46
N TYR A 54 -11.85 8.15 13.60
CA TYR A 54 -11.84 6.69 13.74
C TYR A 54 -10.60 6.07 13.07
N ALA A 55 -10.38 4.79 13.34
CA ALA A 55 -9.29 4.00 12.77
C ALA A 55 -9.82 2.72 12.09
N HIS A 56 -9.23 2.38 10.95
CA HIS A 56 -9.33 1.06 10.32
C HIS A 56 -7.96 0.39 10.42
N LEU A 57 -7.84 -0.61 11.31
CA LEU A 57 -6.58 -1.29 11.59
C LEU A 57 -6.43 -2.55 10.73
N ARG A 58 -5.61 -2.48 9.69
CA ARG A 58 -5.34 -3.63 8.81
C ARG A 58 -4.21 -4.46 9.40
N VAL A 59 -4.58 -5.39 10.29
CA VAL A 59 -3.63 -6.20 11.06
C VAL A 59 -2.79 -7.12 10.16
N GLY A 60 -3.34 -7.57 9.02
CA GLY A 60 -2.67 -8.47 8.09
C GLY A 60 -2.61 -9.91 8.62
N PRO A 61 -1.43 -10.52 8.84
CA PRO A 61 -0.13 -9.84 8.94
C PRO A 61 0.67 -9.79 7.64
N TYR A 62 0.22 -10.47 6.58
CA TYR A 62 0.65 -10.09 5.24
C TYR A 62 -0.02 -8.75 4.88
N ALA A 63 0.79 -7.72 4.61
CA ALA A 63 0.33 -6.38 4.28
C ALA A 63 0.45 -6.07 2.78
N CYS A 64 1.29 -6.81 2.04
CA CYS A 64 1.80 -6.37 0.73
C CYS A 64 2.48 -5.00 0.86
N ALA A 65 1.72 -3.92 0.67
CA ALA A 65 2.04 -2.53 1.00
C ALA A 65 3.32 -1.98 0.39
N GLU A 66 3.82 -2.61 -0.69
CA GLU A 66 5.15 -2.34 -1.24
C GLU A 66 6.24 -2.34 -0.15
N TRP A 67 6.04 -3.19 0.87
CA TRP A 67 6.85 -3.25 2.06
C TRP A 67 7.73 -4.51 2.05
N ASN A 68 8.88 -4.44 2.73
CA ASN A 68 9.86 -5.50 2.76
C ASN A 68 9.21 -6.83 3.15
N PHE A 69 9.41 -7.83 2.29
CA PHE A 69 8.86 -9.18 2.42
C PHE A 69 7.33 -9.23 2.68
N GLY A 70 6.60 -8.22 2.21
CA GLY A 70 5.15 -8.09 2.39
C GLY A 70 4.71 -7.91 3.83
N GLY A 71 5.62 -7.51 4.72
CA GLY A 71 5.40 -7.38 6.16
C GLY A 71 5.80 -8.59 6.98
N PHE A 72 6.15 -9.73 6.39
CA PHE A 72 6.60 -10.90 7.16
C PHE A 72 8.02 -10.72 7.69
N PRO A 73 8.32 -11.12 8.93
CA PRO A 73 9.70 -11.21 9.39
C PRO A 73 10.47 -12.27 8.59
N VAL A 74 11.70 -11.97 8.17
CA VAL A 74 12.50 -12.91 7.36
C VAL A 74 12.83 -14.19 8.13
N TRP A 75 13.02 -14.12 9.45
CA TRP A 75 13.23 -15.32 10.29
C TRP A 75 12.09 -16.33 10.17
N LEU A 76 10.87 -15.88 9.86
CA LEU A 76 9.69 -16.75 9.74
C LEU A 76 9.88 -17.78 8.62
N LYS A 77 10.54 -17.40 7.52
CA LYS A 77 10.83 -18.28 6.38
C LYS A 77 11.61 -19.54 6.77
N TYR A 78 12.36 -19.49 7.88
CA TYR A 78 13.26 -20.54 8.32
C TYR A 78 12.69 -21.39 9.46
N VAL A 79 11.44 -21.15 9.85
CA VAL A 79 10.70 -22.06 10.72
C VAL A 79 10.50 -23.40 10.01
N LYS A 80 10.84 -24.50 10.68
CA LYS A 80 10.79 -25.85 10.09
C LYS A 80 9.38 -26.18 9.58
N GLY A 81 9.29 -26.58 8.31
CA GLY A 81 8.04 -27.00 7.67
C GLY A 81 7.09 -25.86 7.34
N ILE A 82 7.54 -24.60 7.39
CA ILE A 82 6.67 -23.46 7.10
C ILE A 82 6.35 -23.33 5.60
N SER A 83 5.14 -22.92 5.30
CA SER A 83 4.73 -22.49 3.97
C SER A 83 3.75 -21.33 4.14
N PHE A 84 4.08 -20.20 3.55
CA PHE A 84 3.33 -18.96 3.79
C PHE A 84 1.98 -18.99 3.08
N ARG A 85 0.99 -18.36 3.72
CA ARG A 85 -0.32 -18.05 3.15
C ARG A 85 -0.99 -19.27 2.50
N THR A 86 -0.99 -20.39 3.21
CA THR A 86 -1.69 -21.62 2.84
C THR A 86 -2.03 -22.39 4.12
N ASP A 87 -2.77 -23.50 4.01
CA ASP A 87 -3.15 -24.32 5.17
C ASP A 87 -1.94 -25.09 5.71
N ASN A 88 -1.10 -24.38 6.46
CA ASN A 88 0.16 -24.85 7.00
C ASN A 88 0.21 -24.59 8.50
N GLY A 89 0.32 -25.65 9.31
CA GLY A 89 0.31 -25.57 10.78
C GLY A 89 1.30 -24.56 11.37
N PRO A 90 2.61 -24.62 11.02
CA PRO A 90 3.60 -23.65 11.49
C PRO A 90 3.25 -22.19 11.16
N PHE A 91 2.81 -21.93 9.91
CA PHE A 91 2.43 -20.58 9.49
C PHE A 91 1.19 -20.08 10.24
N LYS A 92 0.14 -20.90 10.35
CA LYS A 92 -1.10 -20.59 11.07
C LYS A 92 -0.83 -20.24 12.53
N ALA A 93 0.00 -21.04 13.21
CA ALA A 93 0.38 -20.80 14.60
C ALA A 93 1.14 -19.47 14.77
N ALA A 94 2.07 -19.17 13.87
CA ALA A 94 2.84 -17.92 13.93
C ALA A 94 1.96 -16.70 13.65
N MET A 95 1.14 -16.76 12.59
CA MET A 95 0.17 -15.71 12.23
C MET A 95 -0.81 -15.45 13.37
N GLU A 96 -1.44 -16.49 13.92
CA GLU A 96 -2.38 -16.36 15.04
C GLU A 96 -1.70 -15.74 16.26
N LYS A 97 -0.47 -16.16 16.61
CA LYS A 97 0.27 -15.60 17.73
C LYS A 97 0.44 -14.09 17.58
N PHE A 98 0.89 -13.63 16.41
CA PHE A 98 1.09 -12.20 16.16
C PHE A 98 -0.22 -11.42 16.09
N THR A 99 -1.22 -11.90 15.34
CA THR A 99 -2.54 -11.25 15.26
C THR A 99 -3.18 -11.13 16.64
N ARG A 100 -3.13 -12.19 17.45
CA ARG A 100 -3.63 -12.18 18.84
C ARG A 100 -2.86 -11.20 19.70
N HIS A 101 -1.54 -11.11 19.56
CA HIS A 101 -0.72 -10.14 20.28
C HIS A 101 -1.18 -8.70 19.99
N ILE A 102 -1.33 -8.34 18.71
CA ILE A 102 -1.82 -7.02 18.29
C ILE A 102 -3.23 -6.74 18.84
N VAL A 103 -4.17 -7.68 18.67
CA VAL A 103 -5.55 -7.49 19.16
C VAL A 103 -5.58 -7.33 20.69
N ASN A 104 -4.82 -8.13 21.43
CA ASN A 104 -4.73 -8.01 22.88
C ASN A 104 -4.14 -6.67 23.32
N MET A 105 -3.12 -6.18 22.62
CA MET A 105 -2.54 -4.85 22.87
C MET A 105 -3.57 -3.74 22.66
N MET A 106 -4.31 -3.77 21.55
CA MET A 106 -5.38 -2.80 21.29
C MET A 106 -6.51 -2.87 22.33
N LYS A 107 -6.86 -4.08 22.78
CA LYS A 107 -7.87 -4.28 23.84
C LYS A 107 -7.42 -3.78 25.21
N ALA A 108 -6.17 -4.03 25.59
CA ALA A 108 -5.61 -3.58 26.85
C ALA A 108 -5.67 -2.05 26.98
N GLU A 109 -5.48 -1.36 25.86
CA GLU A 109 -5.53 0.09 25.73
C GLU A 109 -6.93 0.64 25.43
N ARG A 110 -7.96 -0.23 25.39
CA ARG A 110 -9.36 0.11 25.08
C ARG A 110 -9.50 0.89 23.76
N LEU A 111 -8.81 0.42 22.72
CA LEU A 111 -8.74 1.10 21.43
C LEU A 111 -9.80 0.66 20.42
N TYR A 112 -10.55 -0.42 20.68
CA TYR A 112 -11.73 -0.74 19.89
C TYR A 112 -12.91 0.17 20.22
N GLU A 113 -13.73 0.52 19.22
CA GLU A 113 -14.84 1.46 19.38
C GLU A 113 -15.85 1.01 20.44
N THR A 114 -16.14 -0.29 20.51
CA THR A 114 -16.98 -0.88 21.56
C THR A 114 -16.44 -0.72 22.99
N GLN A 115 -15.16 -0.33 23.13
CA GLN A 115 -14.48 -0.03 24.39
C GLN A 115 -14.28 1.48 24.60
N GLY A 116 -14.84 2.31 23.70
CA GLY A 116 -14.67 3.77 23.65
C GLY A 116 -13.41 4.23 22.92
N GLY A 117 -12.75 3.35 22.16
CA GLY A 117 -11.58 3.67 21.33
C GLY A 117 -11.93 4.10 19.89
N PRO A 118 -10.94 4.39 19.02
CA PRO A 118 -11.21 4.82 17.66
C PRO A 118 -11.35 3.68 16.64
N ILE A 119 -10.92 2.44 16.94
CA ILE A 119 -10.86 1.37 15.93
C ILE A 119 -12.27 0.84 15.65
N ILE A 120 -12.79 1.11 14.45
CA ILE A 120 -14.13 0.69 13.99
C ILE A 120 -14.10 -0.52 13.05
N LEU A 121 -12.94 -0.84 12.48
CA LEU A 121 -12.77 -1.91 11.50
C LEU A 121 -11.40 -2.55 11.69
N SER A 122 -11.31 -3.84 11.40
CA SER A 122 -10.03 -4.56 11.31
C SER A 122 -9.94 -5.41 10.05
N GLN A 123 -8.75 -5.55 9.46
CA GLN A 123 -8.54 -6.46 8.32
C GLN A 123 -7.63 -7.62 8.71
N ILE A 124 -8.03 -8.83 8.32
CA ILE A 124 -7.19 -10.04 8.35
C ILE A 124 -6.76 -10.38 6.93
N GLU A 125 -5.52 -10.84 6.75
CA GLU A 125 -4.91 -11.05 5.42
C GLU A 125 -4.88 -9.78 4.55
N ASN A 126 -4.38 -9.89 3.33
CA ASN A 126 -4.44 -8.83 2.32
C ASN A 126 -4.46 -9.40 0.89
N GLU A 127 -5.50 -9.08 0.12
CA GLU A 127 -5.66 -9.50 -1.29
C GLU A 127 -5.36 -10.98 -1.54
N TYR A 128 -5.93 -11.86 -0.71
CA TYR A 128 -5.64 -13.29 -0.78
C TYR A 128 -6.43 -14.03 -1.86
N GLY A 129 -7.62 -13.57 -2.24
CA GLY A 129 -8.50 -14.24 -3.21
C GLY A 129 -7.83 -14.65 -4.53
N PRO A 130 -7.01 -13.80 -5.18
CA PRO A 130 -6.27 -14.21 -6.38
C PRO A 130 -5.30 -15.38 -6.15
N LEU A 131 -4.61 -15.39 -5.01
CA LEU A 131 -3.69 -16.47 -4.64
C LEU A 131 -4.45 -17.74 -4.26
N GLU A 132 -5.58 -17.60 -3.57
CA GLU A 132 -6.46 -18.70 -3.26
C GLU A 132 -7.00 -19.41 -4.50
N TYR A 133 -7.42 -18.64 -5.51
CA TYR A 133 -7.86 -19.19 -6.77
C TYR A 133 -6.78 -20.06 -7.41
N GLN A 134 -5.52 -19.63 -7.35
CA GLN A 134 -4.37 -20.37 -7.90
C GLN A 134 -4.03 -21.63 -7.10
N LEU A 135 -4.07 -21.56 -5.77
CA LEU A 135 -3.66 -22.64 -4.87
C LEU A 135 -4.77 -23.66 -4.58
N GLY A 136 -6.03 -23.31 -4.82
CA GLY A 136 -7.16 -24.22 -4.73
C GLY A 136 -7.54 -24.59 -3.30
N ALA A 137 -7.77 -25.89 -3.04
CA ALA A 137 -8.42 -26.36 -1.81
C ALA A 137 -7.65 -26.03 -0.51
N PRO A 138 -6.30 -26.16 -0.43
CA PRO A 138 -5.56 -25.76 0.76
C PRO A 138 -5.71 -24.28 1.08
N ALA A 139 -5.74 -23.41 0.06
CA ALA A 139 -5.92 -21.98 0.28
C ALA A 139 -7.33 -21.64 0.78
N ARG A 140 -8.38 -22.30 0.25
CA ARG A 140 -9.74 -22.13 0.78
C ARG A 140 -9.89 -22.55 2.24
N ALA A 141 -9.22 -23.63 2.64
CA ALA A 141 -9.17 -24.04 4.03
C ALA A 141 -8.47 -22.98 4.91
N TYR A 142 -7.40 -22.38 4.40
CA TYR A 142 -6.71 -21.27 5.05
C TYR A 142 -7.57 -20.00 5.14
N THR A 143 -8.26 -19.59 4.08
CA THR A 143 -9.18 -18.44 4.08
C THR A 143 -10.23 -18.58 5.17
N LYS A 144 -10.88 -19.75 5.23
CA LYS A 144 -11.88 -20.06 6.26
C LYS A 144 -11.27 -19.98 7.66
N TRP A 145 -10.12 -20.61 7.87
CA TRP A 145 -9.43 -20.57 9.15
C TRP A 145 -9.03 -19.14 9.57
N ALA A 146 -8.50 -18.33 8.65
CA ALA A 146 -8.04 -16.98 8.95
C ALA A 146 -9.21 -16.08 9.38
N ALA A 147 -10.34 -16.21 8.69
CA ALA A 147 -11.58 -15.51 9.06
C ALA A 147 -12.12 -15.97 10.41
N GLU A 148 -12.21 -17.28 10.67
CA GLU A 148 -12.67 -17.84 11.94
C GLU A 148 -11.76 -17.43 13.11
N MET A 149 -10.44 -17.47 12.91
CA MET A 149 -9.45 -17.04 13.89
C MET A 149 -9.64 -15.57 14.23
N ALA A 150 -9.71 -14.69 13.22
CA ALA A 150 -9.86 -13.24 13.42
C ALA A 150 -11.16 -12.88 14.15
N VAL A 151 -12.29 -13.45 13.73
CA VAL A 151 -13.60 -13.25 14.39
C VAL A 151 -13.57 -13.78 15.82
N GLY A 152 -12.95 -14.95 16.04
CA GLY A 152 -12.78 -15.57 17.35
C GLY A 152 -11.94 -14.77 18.33
N LEU A 153 -11.13 -13.80 17.86
CA LEU A 153 -10.43 -12.86 18.74
C LEU A 153 -11.37 -11.86 19.42
N GLY A 154 -12.62 -11.73 18.97
CA GLY A 154 -13.68 -10.99 19.66
C GLY A 154 -13.35 -9.51 19.86
N THR A 155 -12.96 -8.81 18.80
CA THR A 155 -12.64 -7.37 18.81
C THR A 155 -13.84 -6.48 19.13
N GLY A 156 -15.06 -6.99 18.93
CA GLY A 156 -16.31 -6.25 19.09
C GLY A 156 -16.66 -5.36 17.90
N VAL A 157 -15.78 -5.26 16.90
CA VAL A 157 -16.01 -4.47 15.66
C VAL A 157 -15.90 -5.37 14.43
N PRO A 158 -16.48 -4.99 13.27
CA PRO A 158 -16.43 -5.82 12.07
C PRO A 158 -15.02 -6.07 11.56
N TRP A 159 -14.84 -7.24 10.95
CA TRP A 159 -13.63 -7.61 10.22
C TRP A 159 -13.87 -7.55 8.71
N VAL A 160 -12.83 -7.18 7.97
CA VAL A 160 -12.84 -7.11 6.51
C VAL A 160 -11.73 -7.98 5.89
N MET A 161 -11.90 -8.36 4.63
CA MET A 161 -10.88 -8.95 3.77
C MET A 161 -10.97 -8.32 2.37
N CYS A 162 -9.91 -7.67 1.90
CA CYS A 162 -9.90 -7.05 0.58
C CYS A 162 -9.62 -8.06 -0.54
N LYS A 163 -10.25 -7.88 -1.70
CA LYS A 163 -10.20 -8.80 -2.86
C LYS A 163 -10.40 -10.27 -2.47
N GLN A 164 -11.44 -10.52 -1.68
CA GLN A 164 -11.77 -11.85 -1.16
C GLN A 164 -13.24 -12.17 -1.43
N ASP A 165 -13.57 -12.59 -2.65
CA ASP A 165 -14.97 -12.71 -3.09
C ASP A 165 -15.78 -13.75 -2.27
N ASP A 166 -15.13 -14.78 -1.75
CA ASP A 166 -15.76 -15.82 -0.93
C ASP A 166 -15.55 -15.62 0.59
N ALA A 167 -15.21 -14.40 1.04
CA ALA A 167 -15.02 -14.11 2.46
C ALA A 167 -16.23 -14.61 3.30
N PRO A 168 -16.02 -15.51 4.28
CA PRO A 168 -17.11 -16.13 5.02
C PRO A 168 -17.74 -15.13 6.00
N ASP A 169 -19.03 -15.30 6.29
CA ASP A 169 -19.72 -14.47 7.27
C ASP A 169 -19.08 -14.65 8.67
N PRO A 170 -18.96 -13.58 9.49
CA PRO A 170 -19.44 -12.22 9.27
C PRO A 170 -18.45 -11.27 8.58
N ILE A 171 -17.35 -11.76 7.98
CA ILE A 171 -16.34 -10.91 7.33
C ILE A 171 -16.94 -10.16 6.14
N ILE A 172 -16.61 -8.87 6.01
CA ILE A 172 -17.00 -8.06 4.85
C ILE A 172 -15.90 -8.13 3.79
N ASN A 173 -16.22 -8.60 2.58
CA ASN A 173 -15.29 -8.49 1.47
C ASN A 173 -15.27 -7.06 0.92
N THR A 174 -14.09 -6.55 0.54
CA THR A 174 -13.92 -5.17 0.09
C THR A 174 -13.17 -5.10 -1.23
N CYS A 175 -13.25 -3.95 -1.89
CA CYS A 175 -12.59 -3.69 -3.16
C CYS A 175 -11.34 -2.82 -3.00
N ASN A 176 -10.37 -3.03 -3.88
CA ASN A 176 -9.14 -2.24 -4.04
C ASN A 176 -8.94 -1.94 -5.53
N GLY A 177 -8.49 -0.74 -5.86
CA GLY A 177 -8.24 -0.36 -7.25
C GLY A 177 -8.26 1.14 -7.51
N PHE A 178 -8.14 1.52 -8.78
CA PHE A 178 -8.43 2.89 -9.23
C PHE A 178 -9.93 3.20 -9.22
N TYR A 179 -10.76 2.18 -9.42
CA TYR A 179 -12.22 2.24 -9.49
C TYR A 179 -12.82 1.02 -8.80
N CYS A 180 -13.90 1.21 -8.05
CA CYS A 180 -14.66 0.14 -7.40
C CYS A 180 -16.18 0.36 -7.49
N ASP A 181 -16.66 1.22 -8.39
CA ASP A 181 -18.08 1.47 -8.58
C ASP A 181 -18.84 0.23 -9.10
N TYR A 182 -18.16 -0.68 -9.80
CA TYR A 182 -18.72 -1.97 -10.23
C TYR A 182 -18.83 -3.01 -9.10
N PHE A 183 -18.11 -2.82 -7.99
CA PHE A 183 -18.03 -3.82 -6.93
C PHE A 183 -19.37 -3.98 -6.19
N SER A 184 -19.69 -5.20 -5.80
CA SER A 184 -20.76 -5.51 -4.86
C SER A 184 -20.23 -6.51 -3.83
N PRO A 185 -20.55 -6.35 -2.54
CA PRO A 185 -20.15 -7.32 -1.53
C PRO A 185 -20.82 -8.67 -1.81
N ASN A 186 -20.24 -9.74 -1.27
CA ASN A 186 -20.66 -11.11 -1.56
C ASN A 186 -22.01 -11.51 -0.93
N LYS A 187 -22.59 -10.63 -0.11
CA LYS A 187 -23.93 -10.76 0.49
C LYS A 187 -24.64 -9.40 0.51
N ASN A 188 -25.94 -9.39 0.28
CA ASN A 188 -26.76 -8.17 0.22
C ASN A 188 -26.83 -7.38 1.55
N PHE A 189 -26.62 -8.04 2.70
CA PHE A 189 -26.65 -7.38 4.02
C PHE A 189 -25.30 -6.77 4.41
N LYS A 190 -24.24 -6.96 3.60
CA LYS A 190 -22.93 -6.39 3.84
C LYS A 190 -22.83 -5.02 3.15
N PRO A 191 -22.16 -4.02 3.76
CA PRO A 191 -21.95 -2.73 3.12
C PRO A 191 -20.93 -2.84 1.98
N LYS A 192 -21.09 -1.98 0.96
CA LYS A 192 -20.13 -1.82 -0.14
C LYS A 192 -18.98 -0.92 0.30
N MET A 193 -17.77 -1.50 0.40
CA MET A 193 -16.58 -0.82 0.95
C MET A 193 -15.38 -0.89 -0.02
N TRP A 194 -14.67 0.22 -0.15
CA TRP A 194 -13.48 0.40 -0.96
C TRP A 194 -12.28 0.74 -0.06
N THR A 195 -11.44 -0.26 0.22
CA THR A 195 -10.34 -0.15 1.18
C THR A 195 -9.08 0.50 0.61
N GLU A 196 -8.91 0.51 -0.71
CA GLU A 196 -7.79 1.16 -1.38
C GLU A 196 -8.20 1.86 -2.66
N ALA A 197 -8.59 3.13 -2.54
CA ALA A 197 -8.72 4.05 -3.66
C ALA A 197 -7.34 4.59 -4.02
N TRP A 198 -6.71 3.98 -5.02
CA TRP A 198 -5.32 4.26 -5.37
C TRP A 198 -5.13 5.72 -5.81
N THR A 199 -4.41 6.53 -5.04
CA THR A 199 -4.27 7.98 -5.30
C THR A 199 -3.26 8.34 -6.37
N GLY A 200 -2.52 7.33 -6.82
CA GLY A 200 -1.39 7.36 -7.73
C GLY A 200 -0.83 5.94 -7.82
N TRP A 201 0.48 5.79 -7.73
CA TRP A 201 1.15 4.49 -7.67
C TRP A 201 2.45 4.61 -6.87
N PHE A 202 3.09 3.50 -6.50
CA PHE A 202 4.41 3.55 -5.89
C PHE A 202 5.48 3.93 -6.91
N THR A 203 6.59 4.51 -6.43
CA THR A 203 7.78 4.77 -7.25
C THR A 203 8.76 3.60 -7.08
N GLU A 204 9.25 3.05 -8.19
CA GLU A 204 10.33 2.07 -8.21
C GLU A 204 11.67 2.71 -8.56
N PHE A 205 12.79 2.18 -8.05
CA PHE A 205 14.12 2.58 -8.49
C PHE A 205 14.30 2.24 -9.98
N GLY A 206 14.56 3.26 -10.79
CA GLY A 206 14.65 3.16 -12.25
C GLY A 206 13.35 3.51 -12.99
N GLY A 207 12.23 3.70 -12.26
CA GLY A 207 10.94 4.08 -12.82
C GLY A 207 10.68 5.59 -12.82
N ALA A 208 9.60 6.00 -13.49
CA ALA A 208 9.09 7.36 -13.44
C ALA A 208 8.21 7.59 -12.19
N VAL A 209 8.14 8.83 -11.72
CA VAL A 209 7.20 9.21 -10.64
C VAL A 209 5.77 9.16 -11.19
N PRO A 210 4.89 8.31 -10.65
CA PRO A 210 3.52 8.16 -11.14
C PRO A 210 2.64 9.34 -10.75
N TYR A 211 1.58 9.57 -11.53
CA TYR A 211 0.62 10.65 -11.30
C TYR A 211 -0.82 10.19 -11.60
N ARG A 212 -1.76 10.58 -10.74
CA ARG A 212 -3.20 10.43 -10.97
C ARG A 212 -3.91 11.78 -10.78
N PRO A 213 -4.65 12.29 -11.77
CA PRO A 213 -5.35 13.56 -11.67
C PRO A 213 -6.33 13.61 -10.49
N ALA A 214 -6.43 14.78 -9.85
CA ALA A 214 -7.38 15.02 -8.76
C ALA A 214 -8.83 14.83 -9.21
N GLU A 215 -9.12 15.23 -10.45
CA GLU A 215 -10.43 15.13 -11.10
C GLU A 215 -10.86 13.69 -11.31
N ASP A 216 -9.92 12.84 -11.75
CA ASP A 216 -10.15 11.40 -11.96
C ASP A 216 -10.39 10.69 -10.62
N LEU A 217 -9.58 11.00 -9.61
CA LEU A 217 -9.76 10.46 -8.27
C LEU A 217 -11.11 10.88 -7.68
N ALA A 218 -11.46 12.17 -7.76
CA ALA A 218 -12.76 12.66 -7.31
C ALA A 218 -13.92 12.03 -8.08
N TYR A 219 -13.79 11.85 -9.40
CA TYR A 219 -14.77 11.17 -10.23
C TYR A 219 -14.98 9.72 -9.79
N SER A 220 -13.90 8.97 -9.57
CA SER A 220 -13.97 7.58 -9.13
C SER A 220 -14.65 7.42 -7.76
N VAL A 221 -14.36 8.32 -6.82
CA VAL A 221 -15.01 8.36 -5.50
C VAL A 221 -16.48 8.71 -5.61
N ALA A 222 -16.84 9.76 -6.37
CA ALA A 222 -18.24 10.13 -6.57
C ALA A 222 -19.05 9.01 -7.26
N LYS A 223 -18.44 8.30 -8.23
CA LYS A 223 -19.00 7.12 -8.88
C LYS A 223 -19.25 5.96 -7.92
N PHE A 224 -18.33 5.73 -7.00
CA PHE A 224 -18.48 4.72 -5.96
C PHE A 224 -19.62 5.09 -4.99
N ILE A 225 -19.63 6.32 -4.46
CA ILE A 225 -20.66 6.78 -3.52
C ILE A 225 -22.04 6.80 -4.17
N GLN A 226 -22.17 7.32 -5.39
CA GLN A 226 -23.48 7.40 -6.04
C GLN A 226 -24.13 6.03 -6.25
N SER A 227 -23.34 4.95 -6.33
CA SER A 227 -23.78 3.57 -6.52
C SER A 227 -23.93 2.77 -5.21
N GLY A 228 -24.11 3.45 -4.07
CA GLY A 228 -24.32 2.84 -2.76
C GLY A 228 -23.04 2.50 -2.00
N GLY A 229 -21.89 3.01 -2.46
CA GLY A 229 -20.64 2.93 -1.71
C GLY A 229 -20.72 3.69 -0.39
N SER A 230 -20.30 3.05 0.71
CA SER A 230 -20.48 3.58 2.08
C SER A 230 -19.19 3.70 2.88
N PHE A 231 -18.08 3.17 2.38
CA PHE A 231 -16.74 3.36 2.94
C PHE A 231 -15.73 3.47 1.80
N ILE A 232 -14.90 4.51 1.82
CA ILE A 232 -13.81 4.71 0.86
C ILE A 232 -12.57 5.10 1.66
N ASN A 233 -11.43 4.50 1.35
CA ASN A 233 -10.15 4.89 1.91
C ASN A 233 -9.13 5.19 0.80
N TYR A 234 -8.52 6.37 0.85
CA TYR A 234 -7.42 6.74 -0.05
C TYR A 234 -6.15 5.94 0.29
N TYR A 235 -5.66 5.18 -0.69
CA TYR A 235 -4.36 4.51 -0.62
C TYR A 235 -3.43 5.20 -1.62
N MET A 236 -2.62 6.18 -1.24
CA MET A 236 -2.35 6.69 0.11
C MET A 236 -2.95 8.07 0.33
N TYR A 237 -3.43 8.36 1.55
CA TYR A 237 -3.72 9.75 1.93
C TYR A 237 -2.45 10.53 2.26
N HIS A 238 -1.51 9.87 2.95
CA HIS A 238 -0.11 10.26 3.07
C HIS A 238 0.71 8.99 2.86
N GLY A 239 1.58 8.97 1.86
CA GLY A 239 2.42 7.81 1.58
C GLY A 239 3.72 7.80 2.39
N GLY A 240 4.48 8.91 2.34
CA GLY A 240 5.65 9.12 3.19
C GLY A 240 6.94 8.49 2.62
N THR A 241 7.77 7.94 3.51
CA THR A 241 9.13 7.48 3.18
C THR A 241 9.41 6.10 3.76
N ASN A 242 9.99 5.23 2.94
CA ASN A 242 10.56 3.95 3.33
C ASN A 242 11.91 4.16 4.03
N PHE A 243 11.89 4.53 5.31
CA PHE A 243 13.11 4.82 6.07
C PHE A 243 13.94 3.57 6.40
N GLY A 244 15.26 3.74 6.42
CA GLY A 244 16.19 2.65 6.70
C GLY A 244 16.20 1.64 5.55
N ARG A 245 16.45 0.36 5.88
CA ARG A 245 16.62 -0.71 4.88
C ARG A 245 15.58 -1.83 4.95
N THR A 246 14.75 -1.86 5.99
CA THR A 246 13.76 -2.93 6.23
C THR A 246 12.32 -2.48 5.95
N ALA A 247 12.14 -1.32 5.32
CA ALA A 247 10.84 -0.73 5.03
C ALA A 247 10.36 -1.07 3.62
N GLY A 248 10.99 -0.50 2.57
CA GLY A 248 10.55 -0.70 1.19
C GLY A 248 10.73 -2.14 0.71
N GLY A 249 9.80 -2.59 -0.13
CA GLY A 249 9.89 -3.87 -0.84
C GLY A 249 11.00 -3.88 -1.90
N PRO A 250 11.22 -5.02 -2.58
CA PRO A 250 12.21 -5.12 -3.64
C PRO A 250 12.01 -4.04 -4.71
N PHE A 251 13.08 -3.30 -5.03
CA PHE A 251 13.10 -2.18 -5.99
C PHE A 251 12.19 -0.99 -5.69
N ILE A 252 11.44 -0.99 -4.59
CA ILE A 252 10.63 0.16 -4.20
C ILE A 252 11.56 1.29 -3.77
N ALA A 253 11.31 2.50 -4.30
CA ALA A 253 12.10 3.66 -3.97
C ALA A 253 11.98 4.01 -2.47
N THR A 254 12.96 4.77 -1.98
CA THR A 254 12.89 5.34 -0.63
C THR A 254 11.68 6.26 -0.47
N SER A 255 11.35 7.03 -1.51
CA SER A 255 10.10 7.80 -1.55
C SER A 255 8.91 6.88 -1.76
N TYR A 256 7.90 7.02 -0.89
CA TYR A 256 6.59 6.39 -1.05
C TYR A 256 5.50 7.45 -1.20
N ASP A 257 5.79 8.56 -1.90
CA ASP A 257 4.88 9.71 -2.06
C ASP A 257 3.48 9.34 -2.57
N TYR A 258 3.40 8.38 -3.50
CA TYR A 258 2.16 7.84 -4.07
C TYR A 258 1.27 8.85 -4.82
N ASP A 259 1.79 10.04 -5.13
CA ASP A 259 0.99 11.20 -5.58
C ASP A 259 -0.17 11.48 -4.59
N ALA A 260 0.08 11.24 -3.31
CA ALA A 260 -0.92 11.32 -2.25
C ALA A 260 -1.39 12.78 -2.01
N PRO A 261 -2.62 12.97 -1.47
CA PRO A 261 -3.11 14.29 -1.06
C PRO A 261 -2.18 15.02 -0.08
N LEU A 262 -1.48 14.29 0.78
CA LEU A 262 -0.33 14.79 1.53
C LEU A 262 0.93 14.17 0.96
N ASP A 263 1.86 15.00 0.47
CA ASP A 263 3.10 14.54 -0.15
C ASP A 263 4.02 13.81 0.85
N GLU A 264 5.14 13.27 0.36
CA GLU A 264 6.16 12.59 1.17
C GLU A 264 6.59 13.40 2.41
N PHE A 265 6.66 14.73 2.29
CA PHE A 265 7.11 15.63 3.36
C PHE A 265 5.96 16.10 4.26
N GLY A 266 4.73 15.67 3.98
CA GLY A 266 3.53 16.02 4.73
C GLY A 266 2.92 17.36 4.35
N LEU A 267 3.31 17.97 3.23
CA LEU A 267 2.69 19.17 2.69
C LEU A 267 1.40 18.82 1.94
N LYS A 268 0.47 19.78 1.88
CA LYS A 268 -0.78 19.63 1.12
C LYS A 268 -0.45 19.67 -0.37
N ARG A 269 -0.72 18.57 -1.09
CA ARG A 269 -0.57 18.50 -2.54
C ARG A 269 -1.76 19.18 -3.21
N GLU A 270 -1.64 20.47 -3.47
CA GLU A 270 -2.70 21.21 -4.16
C GLU A 270 -2.56 21.12 -5.69
N ALA A 271 -3.65 20.97 -6.45
CA ALA A 271 -5.05 21.10 -6.02
C ALA A 271 -5.71 19.81 -5.50
N LYS A 272 -5.00 18.68 -5.46
CA LYS A 272 -5.58 17.36 -5.09
C LYS A 272 -6.18 17.37 -3.69
N TRP A 273 -5.44 17.86 -2.69
CA TRP A 273 -5.92 17.92 -1.31
C TRP A 273 -7.19 18.78 -1.17
N GLY A 274 -7.17 20.01 -1.71
CA GLY A 274 -8.31 20.92 -1.64
C GLY A 274 -9.52 20.42 -2.42
N HIS A 275 -9.32 19.85 -3.60
CA HIS A 275 -10.41 19.32 -4.42
C HIS A 275 -11.12 18.14 -3.76
N LEU A 276 -10.37 17.24 -3.12
CA LEU A 276 -10.96 16.13 -2.35
C LEU A 276 -11.64 16.63 -1.08
N LYS A 277 -11.10 17.66 -0.41
CA LYS A 277 -11.77 18.29 0.73
C LYS A 277 -13.15 18.84 0.35
N ASP A 278 -13.26 19.51 -0.80
CA ASP A 278 -14.54 20.03 -1.29
C ASP A 278 -15.51 18.90 -1.69
N LEU A 279 -14.99 17.82 -2.27
CA LEU A 279 -15.76 16.59 -2.51
C LEU A 279 -16.32 16.02 -1.20
N HIS A 280 -15.51 15.88 -0.15
CA HIS A 280 -15.96 15.37 1.15
C HIS A 280 -17.04 16.26 1.75
N ARG A 281 -16.88 17.58 1.68
CA ARG A 281 -17.90 18.54 2.11
C ARG A 281 -19.22 18.33 1.35
N ALA A 282 -19.17 18.12 0.03
CA ALA A 282 -20.35 17.84 -0.77
C ALA A 282 -21.02 16.52 -0.37
N ILE A 283 -20.24 15.47 -0.11
CA ILE A 283 -20.75 14.17 0.39
C ILE A 283 -21.40 14.32 1.76
N LYS A 284 -20.81 15.07 2.69
CA LYS A 284 -21.39 15.34 4.02
C LYS A 284 -22.73 16.06 3.94
N LEU A 285 -22.92 16.96 2.99
CA LEU A 285 -24.23 17.58 2.73
C LEU A 285 -25.28 16.56 2.23
N CYS A 286 -24.84 15.52 1.51
CA CYS A 286 -25.70 14.43 1.03
C CYS A 286 -25.93 13.33 2.07
N GLU A 287 -25.13 13.26 3.14
CA GLU A 287 -25.09 12.15 4.10
C GLU A 287 -26.47 11.77 4.68
N PRO A 288 -27.34 12.71 5.13
CA PRO A 288 -28.67 12.36 5.61
C PRO A 288 -29.53 11.62 4.59
N ALA A 289 -29.39 11.92 3.29
CA ALA A 289 -30.10 11.21 2.23
C ALA A 289 -29.43 9.88 1.88
N LEU A 290 -28.10 9.82 1.89
CA LEU A 290 -27.31 8.62 1.58
C LEU A 290 -27.56 7.49 2.60
N ILE A 291 -27.70 7.81 3.89
CA ILE A 291 -27.88 6.81 4.95
C ILE A 291 -29.34 6.36 5.15
N ASN A 292 -30.31 7.12 4.64
CA ASN A 292 -31.75 6.87 4.86
C ASN A 292 -32.51 6.46 3.59
N GLY A 293 -31.87 6.45 2.43
CA GLY A 293 -32.50 6.15 1.16
C GLY A 293 -31.64 5.25 0.29
N ASP A 294 -32.28 4.43 -0.54
CA ASP A 294 -31.61 3.66 -1.58
C ASP A 294 -31.48 4.49 -2.86
N PRO A 295 -30.43 4.26 -3.68
CA PRO A 295 -30.29 4.96 -4.94
C PRO A 295 -31.37 4.55 -5.94
N SER A 296 -32.04 5.54 -6.53
CA SER A 296 -32.83 5.37 -7.75
C SER A 296 -32.05 5.88 -8.95
N VAL A 297 -31.95 5.08 -10.02
CA VAL A 297 -31.18 5.44 -11.22
C VAL A 297 -32.13 5.96 -12.31
N ILE A 298 -31.81 7.12 -12.87
CA ILE A 298 -32.55 7.73 -13.98
C ILE A 298 -31.58 7.93 -15.14
N ASN A 299 -31.91 7.41 -16.31
CA ASN A 299 -31.14 7.66 -17.53
C ASN A 299 -31.44 9.07 -18.05
N LEU A 300 -30.40 9.89 -18.18
CA LEU A 300 -30.48 11.27 -18.68
C LEU A 300 -29.99 11.43 -20.12
N GLY A 301 -29.33 10.40 -20.66
CA GLY A 301 -28.80 10.34 -22.01
C GLY A 301 -28.00 9.06 -22.23
N ASN A 302 -27.32 8.94 -23.37
CA ASN A 302 -26.58 7.72 -23.74
C ASN A 302 -25.42 7.40 -22.76
N TYR A 303 -24.81 8.44 -22.20
CA TYR A 303 -23.69 8.30 -21.24
C TYR A 303 -23.97 9.03 -19.92
N GLN A 304 -25.19 9.54 -19.73
CA GLN A 304 -25.55 10.39 -18.60
C GLN A 304 -26.61 9.72 -17.74
N GLN A 305 -26.39 9.75 -16.42
CA GLN A 305 -27.27 9.14 -15.44
C GLN A 305 -27.40 10.04 -14.22
N ALA A 306 -28.58 10.06 -13.60
CA ALA A 306 -28.78 10.56 -12.25
C ALA A 306 -28.91 9.39 -11.28
N HIS A 307 -28.19 9.43 -10.17
CA HIS A 307 -28.46 8.59 -9.01
C HIS A 307 -29.09 9.47 -7.94
N VAL A 308 -30.32 9.15 -7.53
CA VAL A 308 -31.12 9.99 -6.64
C VAL A 308 -31.46 9.23 -5.39
N TYR A 309 -31.07 9.78 -4.25
CA TYR A 309 -31.35 9.30 -2.91
C TYR A 309 -32.47 10.15 -2.32
N LYS A 310 -33.58 9.52 -1.95
CA LYS A 310 -34.71 10.17 -1.30
C LYS A 310 -35.09 9.39 -0.05
N TYR A 311 -35.51 10.11 1.00
CA TYR A 311 -36.02 9.47 2.21
C TYR A 311 -37.30 10.14 2.71
N LYS A 312 -38.05 9.43 3.56
CA LYS A 312 -39.44 9.75 3.90
C LYS A 312 -39.65 11.15 4.52
N ALA A 313 -38.64 11.74 5.16
CA ALA A 313 -38.72 13.09 5.72
C ALA A 313 -38.56 14.22 4.69
N GLY A 314 -38.47 13.89 3.40
CA GLY A 314 -38.48 14.87 2.30
C GLY A 314 -37.11 15.37 1.84
N GLY A 315 -36.00 14.86 2.40
CA GLY A 315 -34.67 15.17 1.90
C GLY A 315 -34.31 14.40 0.63
N CYS A 316 -33.49 15.00 -0.22
CA CYS A 316 -33.12 14.47 -1.53
C CYS A 316 -31.68 14.85 -1.88
N ALA A 317 -30.84 13.88 -2.22
CA ALA A 317 -29.53 14.12 -2.81
C ALA A 317 -29.45 13.47 -4.20
N ALA A 318 -28.79 14.12 -5.16
CA ALA A 318 -28.61 13.61 -6.51
C ALA A 318 -27.16 13.71 -6.98
N PHE A 319 -26.74 12.72 -7.74
CA PHE A 319 -25.44 12.65 -8.42
C PHE A 319 -25.69 12.56 -9.91
N LEU A 320 -25.30 13.57 -10.67
CA LEU A 320 -25.47 13.63 -12.12
C LEU A 320 -24.14 13.31 -12.79
N SER A 321 -24.00 12.11 -13.34
CA SER A 321 -22.77 11.63 -13.97
C SER A 321 -22.80 11.78 -15.49
N ASN A 322 -21.68 12.17 -16.08
CA ASN A 322 -21.38 12.08 -17.51
C ASN A 322 -20.17 11.15 -17.73
N ASN A 323 -20.43 9.96 -18.25
CA ASN A 323 -19.41 8.93 -18.47
C ASN A 323 -18.71 9.07 -19.82
N ASN A 324 -19.10 10.06 -20.64
CA ASN A 324 -18.40 10.37 -21.88
C ASN A 324 -17.05 11.03 -21.54
N ARG A 325 -15.96 10.46 -22.04
CA ARG A 325 -14.59 10.95 -21.78
C ARG A 325 -14.19 12.17 -22.60
N ALA A 326 -14.89 12.44 -23.70
CA ALA A 326 -14.48 13.45 -24.68
C ALA A 326 -15.41 14.67 -24.75
N ALA A 327 -16.70 14.51 -24.44
CA ALA A 327 -17.70 15.53 -24.70
C ALA A 327 -18.46 15.99 -23.45
N TYR A 328 -18.68 17.30 -23.37
CA TYR A 328 -19.66 17.91 -22.47
C TYR A 328 -21.06 17.40 -22.80
N ALA A 329 -21.92 17.32 -21.80
CA ALA A 329 -23.31 16.96 -21.97
C ALA A 329 -24.22 17.96 -21.24
N SER A 330 -25.31 18.35 -21.90
CA SER A 330 -26.35 19.14 -21.27
C SER A 330 -27.57 18.27 -21.00
N VAL A 331 -27.93 18.13 -19.73
CA VAL A 331 -29.00 17.23 -19.27
C VAL A 331 -30.09 18.00 -18.55
N ASN A 332 -31.33 17.54 -18.67
CA ASN A 332 -32.45 18.05 -17.88
C ASN A 332 -32.68 17.13 -16.68
N PHE A 333 -32.68 17.68 -15.47
CA PHE A 333 -32.98 16.94 -14.25
C PHE A 333 -33.90 17.77 -13.35
N GLY A 334 -35.07 17.22 -13.03
CA GLY A 334 -36.18 18.03 -12.49
C GLY A 334 -36.58 19.13 -13.48
N ASN A 335 -36.71 20.36 -12.99
CA ASN A 335 -37.07 21.53 -13.81
C ASN A 335 -35.85 22.40 -14.18
N GLN A 336 -34.64 21.84 -14.08
CA GLN A 336 -33.40 22.56 -14.35
C GLN A 336 -32.53 21.84 -15.38
N ARG A 337 -31.68 22.63 -16.05
CA ARG A 337 -30.72 22.16 -17.05
C ARG A 337 -29.31 22.27 -16.49
N TYR A 338 -28.55 21.18 -16.56
CA TYR A 338 -27.18 21.10 -16.04
C TYR A 338 -26.20 20.85 -17.18
N ASN A 339 -25.02 21.44 -17.09
CA ASN A 339 -23.91 21.19 -18.00
C ASN A 339 -22.84 20.36 -17.29
N LEU A 340 -22.68 19.12 -17.72
CA LEU A 340 -21.75 18.15 -17.16
C LEU A 340 -20.49 18.08 -18.03
N PRO A 341 -19.31 18.44 -17.49
CA PRO A 341 -18.04 18.18 -18.16
C PRO A 341 -17.85 16.70 -18.54
N PRO A 342 -16.97 16.38 -19.51
CA PRO A 342 -16.56 15.02 -19.76
C PRO A 342 -16.03 14.35 -18.48
N TRP A 343 -16.30 13.07 -18.31
CA TRP A 343 -15.79 12.25 -17.20
C TRP A 343 -15.98 12.89 -15.83
N SER A 344 -17.21 13.33 -15.54
CA SER A 344 -17.52 14.08 -14.31
C SER A 344 -18.80 13.66 -13.63
N VAL A 345 -18.89 13.93 -12.32
CA VAL A 345 -20.10 13.82 -11.52
C VAL A 345 -20.38 15.17 -10.86
N SER A 346 -21.58 15.72 -11.05
CA SER A 346 -22.09 16.86 -10.27
C SER A 346 -22.88 16.36 -9.06
N ILE A 347 -22.64 16.94 -7.89
CA ILE A 347 -23.28 16.57 -6.62
C ILE A 347 -24.27 17.67 -6.21
N LEU A 348 -25.53 17.26 -5.97
CA LEU A 348 -26.65 18.13 -5.63
C LEU A 348 -27.28 17.65 -4.30
N PRO A 349 -26.87 18.19 -3.15
CA PRO A 349 -27.34 17.73 -1.84
C PRO A 349 -28.82 17.98 -1.54
N ASP A 350 -29.48 18.81 -2.36
CA ASP A 350 -30.91 19.14 -2.30
C ASP A 350 -31.65 18.76 -3.59
N CYS A 351 -30.99 17.97 -4.47
CA CYS A 351 -31.44 17.62 -5.82
C CYS A 351 -31.68 18.82 -6.76
N LYS A 352 -31.18 20.02 -6.44
CA LYS A 352 -31.38 21.24 -7.23
C LYS A 352 -30.09 22.00 -7.48
N ASN A 353 -29.32 22.31 -6.45
CA ASN A 353 -28.14 23.15 -6.57
C ASN A 353 -26.89 22.28 -6.64
N THR A 354 -26.11 22.42 -7.73
CA THR A 354 -24.79 21.80 -7.81
C THR A 354 -23.84 22.52 -6.89
N VAL A 355 -23.34 21.82 -5.86
CA VAL A 355 -22.34 22.38 -4.92
C VAL A 355 -20.92 21.96 -5.28
N PHE A 356 -20.77 20.89 -6.06
CA PHE A 356 -19.48 20.34 -6.47
C PHE A 356 -19.60 19.61 -7.81
N ASN A 357 -18.57 19.69 -8.65
CA ASN A 357 -18.39 18.81 -9.81
C ASN A 357 -16.96 18.31 -9.86
N THR A 358 -16.78 17.01 -10.08
CA THR A 358 -15.47 16.34 -9.98
C THR A 358 -14.43 16.83 -10.98
N ALA A 359 -14.83 17.45 -12.10
CA ALA A 359 -13.92 17.99 -13.11
C ALA A 359 -13.74 19.52 -13.04
N ARG A 360 -14.37 20.20 -12.07
CA ARG A 360 -14.26 21.64 -11.87
C ARG A 360 -13.46 21.92 -10.61
N VAL A 361 -12.15 21.98 -10.76
CA VAL A 361 -11.21 22.20 -9.65
C VAL A 361 -11.23 23.67 -9.23
N GLY A 362 -11.67 23.93 -7.99
CA GLY A 362 -11.69 25.28 -7.40
C GLY A 362 -10.45 25.63 -6.58
N ALA A 363 -9.69 24.62 -6.15
CA ALA A 363 -8.45 24.81 -5.38
C ALA A 363 -7.29 25.28 -6.28
N GLN A 364 -6.47 26.18 -5.75
CA GLN A 364 -5.31 26.69 -6.47
C GLN A 364 -4.18 25.65 -6.48
N THR A 365 -3.62 25.33 -7.64
CA THR A 365 -2.46 24.44 -7.75
C THR A 365 -1.23 25.03 -7.06
N ALA A 366 -0.53 24.20 -6.29
CA ALA A 366 0.78 24.53 -5.72
C ALA A 366 1.86 23.68 -6.41
N LEU A 367 2.93 24.32 -6.88
CA LEU A 367 4.07 23.63 -7.48
C LEU A 367 5.14 23.37 -6.42
N MET A 368 5.57 22.12 -6.32
CA MET A 368 6.68 21.74 -5.45
C MET A 368 7.97 22.42 -5.92
N GLN A 369 8.71 22.98 -4.98
CA GLN A 369 10.04 23.54 -5.21
C GLN A 369 11.01 22.97 -4.17
N MET A 370 12.12 22.42 -4.65
CA MET A 370 13.24 21.99 -3.82
C MET A 370 14.37 23.00 -4.00
N THR A 371 14.40 24.03 -3.15
CA THR A 371 15.44 25.05 -3.17
C THR A 371 16.63 24.61 -2.32
N SER A 372 17.85 24.74 -2.86
CA SER A 372 19.06 24.47 -2.10
C SER A 372 19.17 25.46 -0.94
N ALA A 373 19.40 24.96 0.28
CA ALA A 373 19.62 25.77 1.47
C ALA A 373 21.01 25.49 2.05
N GLY A 374 21.83 26.53 2.19
CA GLY A 374 23.20 26.45 2.75
C GLY A 374 24.32 26.50 1.71
N GLY A 375 25.55 26.27 2.17
CA GLY A 375 26.77 26.13 1.34
C GLY A 375 27.23 24.68 1.23
N GLY A 376 28.42 24.44 0.69
CA GLY A 376 28.99 23.09 0.61
C GLY A 376 29.30 22.47 1.99
N PHE A 377 29.27 21.14 2.07
CA PHE A 377 29.63 20.40 3.29
C PHE A 377 31.15 20.08 3.31
N ALA A 378 31.72 20.02 4.52
CA ALA A 378 33.08 19.51 4.72
C ALA A 378 33.02 17.98 4.84
N TRP A 379 33.56 17.28 3.83
CA TRP A 379 33.51 15.82 3.75
C TRP A 379 34.80 15.16 4.25
N GLN A 380 34.65 14.00 4.89
CA GLN A 380 35.70 13.03 5.13
C GLN A 380 35.35 11.75 4.37
N SER A 381 36.35 10.98 3.95
CA SER A 381 36.15 9.71 3.24
C SER A 381 36.86 8.56 3.95
N TYR A 382 36.25 7.39 3.84
CA TYR A 382 36.83 6.11 4.23
C TYR A 382 36.56 5.12 3.08
N ASN A 383 37.61 4.46 2.61
CA ASN A 383 37.48 3.46 1.55
C ASN A 383 37.31 2.09 2.19
N ASP A 384 36.16 1.49 1.95
CA ASP A 384 35.90 0.12 2.38
C ASP A 384 36.83 -0.86 1.65
N GLN A 385 37.29 -1.89 2.36
CA GLN A 385 38.23 -2.87 1.82
C GLN A 385 37.48 -3.97 1.07
N THR A 386 38.00 -4.41 -0.08
CA THR A 386 37.37 -5.42 -0.95
C THR A 386 37.59 -6.86 -0.47
N GLU A 387 38.51 -7.06 0.47
CA GLU A 387 38.86 -8.36 1.04
C GLU A 387 38.69 -8.26 2.55
N SER A 388 37.56 -8.78 3.05
CA SER A 388 37.22 -8.76 4.46
C SER A 388 36.93 -10.20 4.90
N TYR A 389 37.97 -10.89 5.35
CA TYR A 389 37.78 -12.02 6.26
C TYR A 389 37.54 -11.43 7.64
N ASP A 390 36.29 -11.40 8.06
CA ASP A 390 35.90 -11.03 9.42
C ASP A 390 35.58 -12.29 10.25
N ASP A 391 35.30 -12.09 11.54
CA ASP A 391 34.93 -13.19 12.45
C ASP A 391 33.63 -13.91 12.05
N ASN A 392 32.83 -13.34 11.14
CA ASN A 392 31.58 -13.91 10.63
C ASN A 392 31.77 -14.65 9.29
N SER A 393 32.98 -14.65 8.74
CA SER A 393 33.28 -15.32 7.49
C SER A 393 33.33 -16.84 7.68
N TYR A 394 32.60 -17.58 6.85
CA TYR A 394 32.59 -19.04 6.86
C TYR A 394 32.66 -19.61 5.44
N THR A 395 33.10 -20.86 5.33
CA THR A 395 33.25 -21.55 4.05
C THR A 395 32.14 -22.59 3.84
N SER A 396 31.79 -22.81 2.58
CA SER A 396 30.85 -23.87 2.18
C SER A 396 31.29 -24.43 0.83
N VAL A 397 30.99 -25.71 0.59
CA VAL A 397 31.13 -26.29 -0.75
C VAL A 397 29.86 -25.96 -1.53
N GLY A 398 29.98 -25.06 -2.51
CA GLY A 398 28.87 -24.59 -3.35
C GLY A 398 28.32 -23.22 -2.94
N LEU A 399 27.33 -22.74 -3.71
CA LEU A 399 26.71 -21.42 -3.52
C LEU A 399 25.50 -21.50 -2.60
N LEU A 400 25.40 -20.57 -1.65
CA LEU A 400 24.26 -20.42 -0.75
C LEU A 400 23.38 -19.26 -1.19
N GLU A 401 22.07 -19.35 -0.96
CA GLU A 401 21.12 -18.26 -1.25
C GLU A 401 21.26 -17.11 -0.24
N GLN A 402 21.19 -15.86 -0.72
CA GLN A 402 21.57 -14.68 0.06
C GLN A 402 20.73 -14.49 1.33
N LEU A 403 19.41 -14.54 1.26
CA LEU A 403 18.56 -14.37 2.44
C LEU A 403 18.82 -15.47 3.48
N ASN A 404 19.14 -16.69 3.03
CA ASN A 404 19.51 -17.78 3.94
C ASN A 404 20.78 -17.48 4.73
N VAL A 405 21.74 -16.78 4.13
CA VAL A 405 23.00 -16.41 4.80
C VAL A 405 22.82 -15.17 5.65
N THR A 406 22.31 -14.08 5.08
CA THR A 406 22.26 -12.78 5.76
C THR A 406 21.14 -12.69 6.78
N ARG A 407 20.08 -13.50 6.64
CA ARG A 407 18.82 -13.36 7.38
C ARG A 407 18.23 -11.95 7.27
N ASP A 408 18.52 -11.26 6.16
CA ASP A 408 18.15 -9.86 5.93
C ASP A 408 18.72 -8.89 6.99
N SER A 409 19.88 -9.22 7.60
CA SER A 409 20.59 -8.30 8.50
C SER A 409 21.34 -7.20 7.75
N SER A 410 21.69 -7.47 6.48
CA SER A 410 22.39 -6.56 5.56
C SER A 410 21.92 -6.82 4.13
N ASP A 411 21.98 -5.76 3.31
CA ASP A 411 21.70 -5.82 1.86
C ASP A 411 22.85 -6.51 1.10
N TYR A 412 24.03 -6.61 1.73
CA TYR A 412 25.27 -7.07 1.13
C TYR A 412 25.64 -8.49 1.58
N LEU A 413 26.06 -9.31 0.63
CA LEU A 413 26.69 -10.60 0.87
C LEU A 413 27.88 -10.78 -0.08
N TRP A 414 29.06 -11.05 0.47
CA TRP A 414 30.24 -11.37 -0.30
C TRP A 414 30.26 -12.85 -0.70
N TYR A 415 30.38 -13.12 -2.00
CA TYR A 415 30.70 -14.44 -2.54
C TYR A 415 32.14 -14.43 -3.02
N MET A 416 33.00 -15.19 -2.34
CA MET A 416 34.44 -15.21 -2.58
C MET A 416 34.89 -16.62 -2.97
N THR A 417 35.78 -16.73 -3.96
CA THR A 417 36.38 -17.99 -4.38
C THR A 417 37.74 -17.74 -5.01
N ASP A 418 38.66 -18.69 -4.84
CA ASP A 418 40.00 -18.62 -5.41
C ASP A 418 40.07 -19.39 -6.74
N VAL A 419 40.64 -18.74 -7.76
CA VAL A 419 40.92 -19.36 -9.05
C VAL A 419 42.43 -19.43 -9.25
N ARG A 420 42.99 -20.64 -9.13
CA ARG A 420 44.42 -20.87 -9.38
C ARG A 420 44.68 -20.96 -10.89
N VAL A 421 45.44 -20.00 -11.41
CA VAL A 421 45.85 -19.95 -12.82
C VAL A 421 47.20 -20.66 -12.98
N GLY A 422 47.27 -21.64 -13.88
CA GLY A 422 48.53 -22.30 -14.22
C GLY A 422 49.47 -21.38 -15.00
N SER A 423 50.78 -21.44 -14.71
CA SER A 423 51.78 -20.58 -15.37
C SER A 423 51.88 -20.77 -16.90
N ASN A 424 51.37 -21.89 -17.42
CA ASN A 424 51.40 -22.24 -18.83
C ASN A 424 50.11 -21.89 -19.59
N GLU A 425 49.14 -21.25 -18.94
CA GLU A 425 47.87 -20.86 -19.55
C GLU A 425 48.07 -19.97 -20.79
N GLY A 426 47.38 -20.30 -21.89
CA GLY A 426 47.61 -19.66 -23.19
C GLY A 426 47.26 -18.16 -23.22
N PHE A 427 46.32 -17.75 -22.36
CA PHE A 427 45.89 -16.36 -22.23
C PHE A 427 47.01 -15.47 -21.64
N LEU A 428 47.87 -16.04 -20.79
CA LEU A 428 49.03 -15.34 -20.23
C LEU A 428 50.04 -14.94 -21.31
N LYS A 429 50.22 -15.78 -22.35
CA LYS A 429 51.15 -15.54 -23.46
C LYS A 429 50.55 -14.68 -24.58
N SER A 430 49.26 -14.87 -24.87
CA SER A 430 48.59 -14.21 -26.00
C SER A 430 48.07 -12.80 -25.72
N GLY A 431 47.98 -12.41 -24.44
CA GLY A 431 47.43 -11.11 -24.03
C GLY A 431 45.90 -11.03 -24.12
N LYS A 432 45.21 -12.11 -24.52
CA LYS A 432 43.75 -12.21 -24.45
C LYS A 432 43.34 -12.52 -23.01
N TRP A 433 42.25 -11.93 -22.53
CA TRP A 433 41.72 -12.21 -21.20
C TRP A 433 40.68 -13.32 -21.24
N PRO A 434 40.64 -14.22 -20.23
CA PRO A 434 39.56 -15.18 -20.09
C PRO A 434 38.24 -14.47 -19.77
N THR A 435 37.13 -15.08 -20.17
CA THR A 435 35.78 -14.56 -19.91
C THR A 435 35.23 -15.15 -18.62
N LEU A 436 34.74 -14.30 -17.72
CA LEU A 436 33.99 -14.71 -16.54
C LEU A 436 32.49 -14.53 -16.78
N LEU A 437 31.74 -15.61 -16.52
CA LEU A 437 30.28 -15.61 -16.49
C LEU A 437 29.80 -15.81 -15.03
N VAL A 438 29.05 -14.85 -14.50
CA VAL A 438 28.38 -14.96 -13.20
C VAL A 438 26.89 -14.72 -13.39
N GLN A 439 26.08 -15.69 -12.98
CA GLN A 439 24.61 -15.56 -12.97
C GLN A 439 24.15 -15.44 -11.53
N SER A 440 23.31 -14.45 -11.24
CA SER A 440 22.75 -14.23 -9.90
C SER A 440 21.23 -14.08 -9.99
N ALA A 441 20.55 -14.49 -8.91
CA ALA A 441 19.12 -14.26 -8.73
C ALA A 441 18.77 -12.77 -8.59
N GLY A 442 19.76 -11.91 -8.37
CA GLY A 442 19.59 -10.47 -8.17
C GLY A 442 20.04 -10.00 -6.79
N HIS A 443 19.92 -8.71 -6.48
CA HIS A 443 19.37 -7.64 -7.32
C HIS A 443 20.44 -6.81 -8.05
N ALA A 444 21.64 -6.74 -7.47
CA ALA A 444 22.81 -6.11 -8.05
C ALA A 444 24.05 -6.97 -7.78
N LEU A 445 25.04 -6.90 -8.68
CA LEU A 445 26.29 -7.65 -8.57
C LEU A 445 27.45 -6.74 -8.96
N HIS A 446 28.43 -6.67 -8.06
CA HIS A 446 29.73 -6.09 -8.30
C HIS A 446 30.76 -7.22 -8.36
N VAL A 447 31.54 -7.28 -9.44
CA VAL A 447 32.58 -8.29 -9.62
C VAL A 447 33.93 -7.64 -9.37
N PHE A 448 34.61 -8.11 -8.32
CA PHE A 448 35.98 -7.71 -8.00
C PHE A 448 36.95 -8.85 -8.33
N ILE A 449 38.09 -8.52 -8.94
CA ILE A 449 39.16 -9.46 -9.27
C ILE A 449 40.45 -8.87 -8.71
N ASN A 450 41.13 -9.61 -7.83
CA ASN A 450 42.36 -9.17 -7.14
C ASN A 450 42.19 -7.77 -6.50
N GLY A 451 41.07 -7.56 -5.80
CA GLY A 451 40.69 -6.29 -5.16
C GLY A 451 40.23 -5.17 -6.10
N GLN A 452 40.22 -5.37 -7.43
CA GLN A 452 39.83 -4.35 -8.40
C GLN A 452 38.44 -4.60 -8.99
N LEU A 453 37.60 -3.55 -9.05
CA LEU A 453 36.28 -3.63 -9.66
C LEU A 453 36.40 -3.90 -11.17
N SER A 454 35.94 -5.08 -11.60
CA SER A 454 35.89 -5.50 -13.00
C SER A 454 34.56 -5.16 -13.68
N GLY A 455 33.50 -4.94 -12.90
CA GLY A 455 32.28 -4.32 -13.39
C GLY A 455 31.06 -4.56 -12.50
N THR A 456 29.96 -3.92 -12.90
CA THR A 456 28.69 -3.91 -12.18
C THR A 456 27.56 -4.27 -13.13
N VAL A 457 26.60 -5.08 -12.66
CA VAL A 457 25.30 -5.32 -13.32
C VAL A 457 24.19 -5.26 -12.27
N TYR A 458 23.00 -4.81 -12.67
CA TYR A 458 21.83 -4.72 -11.79
C TYR A 458 20.55 -5.04 -12.58
N GLY A 459 19.53 -5.53 -11.86
CA GLY A 459 18.23 -5.89 -12.42
C GLY A 459 17.21 -4.75 -12.36
N SER A 460 15.95 -5.10 -12.53
CA SER A 460 14.78 -4.23 -12.31
C SER A 460 13.71 -4.95 -11.48
N GLN A 461 12.64 -4.26 -11.10
CA GLN A 461 11.52 -4.87 -10.37
C GLN A 461 10.92 -6.05 -11.13
N GLU A 462 10.71 -5.90 -12.44
CA GLU A 462 10.17 -6.97 -13.29
C GLU A 462 11.19 -8.11 -13.54
N ASN A 463 12.48 -7.77 -13.66
CA ASN A 463 13.54 -8.72 -13.98
C ASN A 463 14.72 -8.57 -13.01
N PRO A 464 14.61 -9.11 -11.79
CA PRO A 464 15.66 -8.99 -10.77
C PRO A 464 16.91 -9.82 -11.08
N LYS A 465 16.79 -10.87 -11.89
CA LYS A 465 17.88 -11.79 -12.24
C LYS A 465 18.91 -11.08 -13.13
N ILE A 466 20.18 -11.36 -12.90
CA ILE A 466 21.30 -10.68 -13.58
C ILE A 466 22.37 -11.67 -14.07
N SER A 467 23.09 -11.25 -15.11
CA SER A 467 24.21 -11.98 -15.69
C SER A 467 25.36 -11.03 -15.99
N PHE A 468 26.53 -11.30 -15.42
CA PHE A 468 27.79 -10.65 -15.76
C PHE A 468 28.56 -11.57 -16.72
N ASN A 469 28.92 -11.08 -17.90
CA ASN A 469 29.67 -11.86 -18.90
C ASN A 469 30.70 -10.96 -19.59
N LYS A 470 31.93 -10.92 -19.06
CA LYS A 470 33.00 -10.05 -19.58
C LYS A 470 34.38 -10.70 -19.48
N PRO A 471 35.34 -10.33 -20.36
CA PRO A 471 36.75 -10.63 -20.16
C PRO A 471 37.28 -10.02 -18.86
N ILE A 472 38.05 -10.77 -18.09
CA ILE A 472 38.61 -10.33 -16.80
C ILE A 472 40.13 -10.49 -16.73
N ASN A 473 40.79 -9.56 -16.05
CA ASN A 473 42.23 -9.62 -15.84
C ASN A 473 42.55 -10.51 -14.63
N LEU A 474 42.99 -11.75 -14.88
CA LEU A 474 43.45 -12.68 -13.83
C LEU A 474 44.97 -12.61 -13.55
N ARG A 475 45.67 -11.60 -14.10
CA ARG A 475 47.11 -11.43 -13.88
C ARG A 475 47.43 -10.82 -12.52
#